data_AF-A0A5S4ZPJ7-F1
#
_entry.id   AF-A0A5S4ZPJ7-F1
#
_cell.length_a   1.000
_cell.length_b   1.000
_cell.length_c   1.000
_cell.angle_alpha   90.00
_cell.angle_beta   90.00
_cell.angle_gamma   90.00
#
_symmetry.space_group_name_H-M   'P 1'
#
loop_
_entity.id
_entity.type
_entity.pdbx_description
1 polymer ?
#
loop_
_entity_poly.entity_id
_entity_poly.type
_entity_poly.pdbx_seq_one_letter_code
_entity_poly.pdbx_strand_id
1 'polypeptide(L)'
;MRQFYLQLYRHTLSDDNEDAWVELSGLGLHPDMIQQLAEFGIVEVRQGRVPVRHARRLHRLVRLRQNLGVNLPGAAVILDLLERIEHLEDEIEKLKRNR
;
A
#
# COMPACT_ATOMS: atom_id res chain seq x y z
N MET A 1 -37.79 1.44 0.81
CA MET A 1 -36.59 0.96 1.54
C MET A 1 -35.45 0.85 0.54
N ARG A 2 -34.31 1.53 0.75
CA ARG A 2 -33.16 1.48 -0.16
C ARG A 2 -32.35 0.21 0.12
N GLN A 3 -32.19 -0.63 -0.89
CA GLN A 3 -31.33 -1.80 -0.83
C GLN A 3 -29.90 -1.36 -1.12
N PHE A 4 -28.98 -1.66 -0.20
CA PHE A 4 -27.55 -1.49 -0.42
C PHE A 4 -26.97 -2.87 -0.71
N TYR A 5 -26.21 -2.99 -1.80
CA TYR A 5 -25.52 -4.23 -2.16
C TYR A 5 -24.08 -4.13 -1.66
N LEU A 6 -23.69 -5.08 -0.81
CA LEU A 6 -22.31 -5.20 -0.35
C LEU A 6 -21.53 -6.01 -1.39
N GLN A 7 -20.70 -5.35 -2.19
CA GLN A 7 -19.87 -6.02 -3.19
C GLN A 7 -18.54 -6.43 -2.55
N LEU A 8 -18.49 -7.66 -2.06
CA LEU A 8 -17.28 -8.26 -1.48
C LEU A 8 -16.31 -8.65 -2.60
N TYR A 9 -15.40 -7.75 -2.96
CA TYR A 9 -14.31 -8.06 -3.89
C TYR A 9 -13.15 -8.75 -3.16
N ARG A 10 -13.06 -10.07 -3.34
CA ARG A 10 -11.90 -10.85 -2.90
C ARG A 10 -10.82 -10.78 -3.97
N HIS A 11 -9.84 -9.89 -3.81
CA HIS A 11 -8.63 -9.95 -4.63
C HIS A 11 -7.78 -11.12 -4.12
N THR A 12 -7.79 -12.24 -4.85
CA THR A 12 -6.77 -13.27 -4.68
C THR A 12 -5.47 -12.69 -5.22
N LEU A 13 -4.62 -12.23 -4.29
CA LEU A 13 -3.25 -11.81 -4.56
C LEU A 13 -2.44 -13.04 -4.99
N SER A 14 -2.61 -13.43 -6.25
CA SER A 14 -1.88 -14.51 -6.89
C SER A 14 -1.55 -14.06 -8.29
N ASP A 15 -0.42 -13.34 -8.43
CA ASP A 15 0.72 -13.77 -9.25
C ASP A 15 1.84 -12.71 -9.10
N ASP A 16 3.09 -13.13 -9.29
CA ASP A 16 4.33 -12.31 -9.26
C ASP A 16 4.42 -11.27 -10.39
N ASN A 17 3.30 -10.74 -10.89
CA ASN A 17 3.27 -9.67 -11.88
C ASN A 17 3.40 -8.31 -11.19
N GLU A 18 4.64 -7.85 -10.96
CA GLU A 18 4.95 -6.49 -10.48
C GLU A 18 4.34 -5.38 -11.35
N ASP A 19 3.97 -5.70 -12.60
CA ASP A 19 3.33 -4.82 -13.59
C ASP A 19 1.80 -4.83 -13.56
N ALA A 20 1.16 -5.63 -12.71
CA ALA A 20 -0.29 -5.64 -12.60
C ALA A 20 -0.81 -4.32 -11.98
N TRP A 21 -1.89 -3.78 -12.54
CA TRP A 21 -2.56 -2.56 -12.07
C TRP A 21 -3.93 -2.89 -11.46
N VAL A 22 -4.31 -2.14 -10.42
CA VAL A 22 -5.58 -2.29 -9.70
C VAL A 22 -6.33 -0.97 -9.73
N GLU A 23 -7.63 -1.04 -9.97
CA GLU A 23 -8.55 0.10 -9.91
C GLU A 23 -8.62 0.68 -8.49
N LEU A 24 -8.53 2.01 -8.37
CA LEU A 24 -8.61 2.70 -7.08
C LEU A 24 -9.93 2.47 -6.34
N SER A 25 -11.02 2.35 -7.09
CA SER A 25 -12.35 2.06 -6.55
C SER A 25 -12.42 0.74 -5.80
N GLY A 26 -11.56 -0.23 -6.15
CA GLY A 26 -11.48 -1.53 -5.48
C GLY A 26 -10.70 -1.53 -4.16
N LEU A 27 -10.00 -0.45 -3.82
CA LEU A 27 -9.14 -0.40 -2.64
C LEU A 27 -9.87 0.00 -1.35
N GLY A 28 -11.12 0.48 -1.46
CA GLY A 28 -11.88 0.97 -0.30
C GLY A 28 -11.25 2.19 0.38
N LEU A 29 -10.42 2.94 -0.35
CA LEU A 29 -9.74 4.16 0.10
C LEU A 29 -10.38 5.39 -0.53
N HIS A 30 -10.42 6.50 0.21
CA HIS A 30 -10.96 7.76 -0.32
C HIS A 30 -10.08 8.30 -1.45
N PRO A 31 -10.64 8.68 -2.62
CA PRO A 31 -9.87 9.18 -3.76
C PRO A 31 -8.92 10.33 -3.42
N ASP A 32 -9.38 11.32 -2.65
CA ASP A 32 -8.56 12.47 -2.25
C ASP A 32 -7.30 12.07 -1.47
N MET A 33 -7.39 11.03 -0.64
CA MET A 33 -6.23 10.54 0.11
C MET A 33 -5.19 9.92 -0.82
N ILE A 34 -5.66 9.19 -1.83
CA ILE A 34 -4.78 8.57 -2.84
C ILE A 34 -4.13 9.66 -3.70
N GLN A 35 -4.88 10.70 -4.05
CA GLN A 35 -4.37 11.85 -4.77
C GLN A 35 -3.27 12.58 -3.99
N GLN A 36 -3.46 12.81 -2.68
CA GLN A 36 -2.43 13.39 -1.81
C GLN A 36 -1.16 12.53 -1.77
N LEU A 37 -1.31 11.20 -1.69
CA LEU A 37 -0.17 10.28 -1.71
C LEU A 37 0.55 10.29 -3.06
N ALA A 38 -0.17 10.51 -4.16
CA ALA A 38 0.43 10.68 -5.48
C ALA A 38 1.20 12.01 -5.58
N GLU A 39 0.65 13.10 -5.04
CA GLU A 39 1.32 14.41 -4.97
C GLU A 39 2.60 14.37 -4.13
N PHE A 40 2.63 13.56 -3.07
CA PHE A 40 3.82 13.30 -2.28
C PHE A 40 4.82 12.34 -2.94
N GLY A 41 4.50 11.78 -4.11
CA GLY A 41 5.35 10.83 -4.83
C GLY A 41 5.41 9.43 -4.21
N ILE A 42 4.51 9.11 -3.28
CA ILE A 42 4.49 7.83 -2.56
C ILE A 42 3.84 6.73 -3.41
N VAL A 43 2.86 7.10 -4.23
CA VAL A 43 2.19 6.17 -5.15
C VAL A 43 2.11 6.76 -6.54
N GLU A 44 2.16 5.87 -7.53
CA GLU A 44 1.89 6.26 -8.91
C GLU A 44 0.44 5.94 -9.25
N VAL A 45 -0.31 6.96 -9.68
CA VAL A 45 -1.68 6.81 -10.17
C VAL A 45 -1.70 7.06 -11.67
N ARG A 46 -2.23 6.11 -12.44
CA ARG A 46 -2.47 6.25 -13.88
C ARG A 46 -3.90 5.85 -14.20
N GLN A 47 -4.67 6.76 -14.81
CA GLN A 47 -6.05 6.50 -15.26
C GLN A 47 -6.94 5.88 -14.17
N GLY A 48 -6.80 6.31 -12.91
CA GLY A 48 -7.59 5.76 -11.80
C GLY A 48 -7.13 4.38 -11.32
N ARG A 49 -5.92 3.97 -11.66
CA ARG A 49 -5.29 2.71 -11.24
C ARG A 49 -3.96 2.94 -10.54
N VAL A 50 -3.57 1.99 -9.69
CA VAL A 50 -2.23 1.92 -9.06
C VAL A 50 -1.61 0.55 -9.31
N PRO A 51 -0.28 0.41 -9.34
CA PRO A 51 0.34 -0.90 -9.42
C PRO A 51 0.02 -1.73 -8.17
N VAL A 52 -0.12 -3.05 -8.31
CA VAL A 52 -0.47 -3.99 -7.22
C VAL A 52 0.47 -3.83 -6.01
N ARG A 53 1.77 -3.62 -6.25
CA ARG A 53 2.77 -3.36 -5.20
C ARG A 53 2.38 -2.16 -4.32
N HIS A 54 1.81 -1.11 -4.91
CA HIS A 54 1.36 0.08 -4.18
C HIS A 54 0.04 -0.18 -3.45
N ALA A 55 -0.84 -1.05 -3.94
CA ALA A 55 -2.09 -1.39 -3.24
C ALA A 55 -1.83 -1.97 -1.83
N ARG A 56 -0.89 -2.91 -1.72
CA ARG A 56 -0.47 -3.45 -0.40
C ARG A 56 0.15 -2.37 0.48
N ARG A 57 1.01 -1.52 -0.10
CA ARG A 57 1.66 -0.40 0.60
C ARG A 57 0.65 0.61 1.13
N LEU A 58 -0.37 0.95 0.34
CA LEU A 58 -1.49 1.83 0.72
C LEU A 58 -2.26 1.30 1.94
N HIS A 59 -2.59 0.01 1.97
CA HIS A 59 -3.26 -0.58 3.13
C HIS A 59 -2.38 -0.58 4.39
N ARG A 60 -1.06 -0.83 4.26
CA ARG A 60 -0.12 -0.70 5.37
C ARG A 60 -0.09 0.73 5.92
N LEU A 61 -0.01 1.72 5.02
CA LEU A 61 0.00 3.14 5.38
C LEU A 61 -1.25 3.55 6.17
N VAL A 62 -2.43 3.16 5.69
CA VAL A 62 -3.71 3.49 6.36
C VAL A 62 -3.79 2.87 7.74
N ARG A 63 -3.41 1.59 7.89
CA ARG A 63 -3.37 0.94 9.19
C ARG A 63 -2.36 1.59 10.13
N LEU A 64 -1.18 1.93 9.62
CA LEU A 64 -0.15 2.59 10.43
C LEU A 64 -0.60 3.97 10.93
N ARG A 65 -1.23 4.76 10.05
CA ARG A 65 -1.85 6.03 10.40
C ARG A 65 -2.89 5.88 11.52
N GLN A 66 -3.77 4.89 11.40
CA GLN A 66 -4.84 4.62 12.38
C GLN A 66 -4.28 4.13 13.72
N ASN A 67 -3.30 3.23 13.69
CA ASN A 67 -2.76 2.61 14.90
C ASN A 67 -1.83 3.54 15.69
N LEU A 68 -1.06 4.38 14.99
CA LEU A 68 -0.09 5.29 15.62
C LEU A 68 -0.62 6.71 15.82
N GLY A 69 -1.81 7.03 15.29
CA GLY A 69 -2.39 8.37 15.39
C GLY A 69 -1.60 9.46 14.65
N VAL A 70 -0.80 9.09 13.65
CA VAL A 70 0.03 10.01 12.88
C VAL A 70 -0.74 10.63 11.70
N ASN A 71 -0.24 11.74 11.15
CA ASN A 71 -0.78 12.30 9.92
C ASN A 71 -0.34 11.48 8.69
N LEU A 72 -0.93 11.77 7.53
CA LEU A 72 -0.67 11.02 6.29
C LEU A 72 0.80 11.08 5.82
N PRO A 73 1.47 12.25 5.79
CA PRO A 73 2.89 12.32 5.46
C PRO A 73 3.77 11.57 6.46
N GLY A 74 3.48 11.69 7.76
CA GLY A 74 4.20 10.98 8.82
C GLY A 74 4.05 9.47 8.68
N ALA A 75 2.86 8.97 8.37
CA ALA A 75 2.63 7.55 8.10
C ALA A 75 3.45 7.05 6.91
N ALA A 76 3.59 7.87 5.86
CA ALA A 76 4.41 7.53 4.71
C ALA A 76 5.89 7.41 5.06
N VAL A 77 6.45 8.40 5.76
CA VAL A 77 7.85 8.38 6.19
C VAL A 77 8.13 7.16 7.06
N ILE A 78 7.24 6.85 8.01
CA ILE A 78 7.40 5.68 8.89
C ILE A 78 7.35 4.39 8.06
N LEU A 79 6.44 4.30 7.08
CA LEU A 79 6.35 3.13 6.21
C LEU A 79 7.65 2.90 5.42
N ASP A 80 8.24 3.96 4.87
CA ASP A 80 9.50 3.87 4.13
C ASP A 80 10.66 3.41 5.03
N LEU A 81 10.69 3.88 6.28
CA LEU A 81 11.68 3.45 7.26
C LEU A 81 11.50 1.98 7.63
N LEU A 82 10.26 1.50 7.81
CA LEU A 82 9.98 0.10 8.09
C LEU A 82 10.38 -0.79 6.91
N GLU A 83 10.05 -0.42 5.67
CA GLU A 83 10.46 -1.15 4.47
C GLU A 83 11.99 -1.22 4.35
N ARG A 84 12.70 -0.15 4.72
CA ARG A 84 14.17 -0.13 4.75
C ARG A 84 14.74 -1.02 5.85
N ILE A 85 14.12 -1.08 7.02
CA ILE A 85 14.54 -1.97 8.11
C ILE A 85 14.34 -3.43 7.70
N GLU A 86 13.16 -3.78 7.17
CA GLU A 86 12.86 -5.13 6.64
C GLU A 86 13.94 -5.55 5.62
N HIS A 87 14.29 -4.67 4.69
CA HIS A 87 15.34 -4.93 3.70
C HIS A 87 16.73 -5.18 4.34
N LEU A 88 17.13 -4.36 5.31
CA LEU A 88 18.42 -4.50 5.99
C LEU A 88 18.48 -5.79 6.83
N GLU A 89 17.37 -6.16 7.48
CA GLU A 89 17.27 -7.41 8.24
C GLU A 89 17.42 -8.62 7.32
N ASP A 90 16.78 -8.61 6.15
CA ASP A 90 16.93 -9.65 5.12
C ASP A 90 18.38 -9.77 4.62
N GLU A 91 19.07 -8.66 4.40
CA GLU A 91 20.50 -8.67 4.01
C GLU A 91 21.39 -9.29 5.10
N ILE A 92 21.17 -8.90 6.35
CA ILE A 92 21.89 -9.47 7.50
C ILE A 92 21.66 -10.98 7.61
N GLU A 93 20.42 -11.44 7.42
CA GLU A 93 20.09 -12.87 7.51
C GLU A 93 20.77 -13.67 6.39
N LYS A 94 20.78 -13.14 5.16
CA LYS A 94 21.51 -13.74 4.03
C LYS A 94 23.01 -13.86 4.32
N LEU A 95 23.63 -12.83 4.88
CA LEU A 95 25.05 -12.84 5.24
C LEU A 95 25.35 -13.85 6.36
N LYS A 96 24.47 -14.00 7.34
CA LYS A 96 24.61 -15.00 8.41
C LYS A 96 24.49 -16.43 7.91
N ARG A 97 23.64 -16.69 6.91
CA ARG A 97 23.45 -18.03 6.32
C ARG A 97 24.61 -18.47 5.43
N ASN A 98 25.37 -17.52 4.87
CA ASN A 98 26.53 -17.79 4.00
C ASN A 98 27.86 -17.96 4.77
N ARG A 99 27.81 -18.08 6.10
CA ARG A 99 28.96 -18.19 7.00
C ARG A 99 28.90 -19.48 7.81
#